data_AF-A0A3A8KKL5-F1
#
_entry.id   AF-A0A3A8KKL5-F1
#
_cell.length_a   1.000
_cell.length_b   1.000
_cell.length_c   1.000
_cell.angle_alpha   90.00
_cell.angle_beta   90.00
_cell.angle_gamma   90.00
#
_symmetry.space_group_name_H-M   'P 1'
#
loop_
_entity.id
_entity.type
_entity.pdbx_description
1 polymer ?
#
loop_
_entity_poly.entity_id
_entity_poly.type
_entity_poly.pdbx_seq_one_letter_code
_entity_poly.pdbx_strand_id
1 'polypeptide(L)'
;MTSSDRAVPGRGRRIAAASVAGLVVLAGSCLLGAEAWFQRKIEGPLRLHSEALTANVEAYCAQEAALGTDPWFHEGRTEGDAGLLLNAWLPWSRDLKQAPPEGSPLVLPEALRDEALDLTQGRWLTANLDVSRLDFDWMVRLLAYDRWDLFNGSPLSQEGRFNWVAGEIPDLFLLQRWAKFRMLHGMRTGHPVEAAQQVRHLAWLSLRTDSLAGGSLAVNLLDIERLAHDAMASPPADWTPMPAGQTARMNTLLLSGRLFSTLAAPPEVARQARQCATAAFRCIALTEGAFLARMVEPFANPPFEDAYAALDQDLARSDCPTVAAHEVRTRGVTLLDPESGMLTATPRGAWLTWVPGRWLRSRIATMVVAISRGDLPPLAENKMKHPDRLRGQAGTPTP
;
A
#
# COMPACT_ATOMS: atom_id res chain seq x y z
N MET A 1 -80.63 11.21 -41.50
CA MET A 1 -79.17 11.48 -41.56
C MET A 1 -78.59 11.26 -40.17
N THR A 2 -78.02 10.09 -39.91
CA THR A 2 -77.21 9.80 -38.71
C THR A 2 -76.14 8.80 -39.12
N SER A 3 -74.94 9.31 -39.37
CA SER A 3 -73.75 8.50 -39.69
C SER A 3 -73.25 7.86 -38.41
N SER A 4 -73.30 6.53 -38.36
CA SER A 4 -72.80 5.70 -37.26
C SER A 4 -71.31 5.43 -37.47
N ASP A 5 -70.45 6.30 -36.95
CA ASP A 5 -69.01 6.02 -36.82
C ASP A 5 -68.78 4.98 -35.72
N ARG A 6 -68.77 3.70 -36.11
CA ARG A 6 -68.27 2.61 -35.28
C ARG A 6 -66.74 2.69 -35.22
N ALA A 7 -66.22 3.39 -34.21
CA ALA A 7 -64.82 3.29 -33.83
C ALA A 7 -64.49 1.82 -33.49
N VAL A 8 -63.66 1.18 -34.31
CA VAL A 8 -63.25 -0.23 -34.14
C VAL A 8 -62.47 -0.38 -32.83
N PRO A 9 -62.99 -1.05 -31.78
CA PRO A 9 -62.40 -1.06 -30.43
C PRO A 9 -61.09 -1.88 -30.31
N GLY A 10 -60.58 -2.43 -31.42
CA GLY A 10 -59.48 -3.41 -31.41
C GLY A 10 -58.12 -2.88 -31.86
N ARG A 11 -58.04 -1.72 -32.53
CA ARG A 11 -56.78 -1.26 -33.14
C ARG A 11 -55.81 -0.69 -32.11
N GLY A 12 -56.29 0.06 -31.13
CA GLY A 12 -55.48 0.63 -30.05
C GLY A 12 -54.86 -0.44 -29.14
N ARG A 13 -55.61 -1.50 -28.80
CA ARG A 13 -55.10 -2.61 -27.98
C ARG A 13 -53.98 -3.40 -28.69
N ARG A 14 -54.07 -3.58 -30.01
CA ARG A 14 -53.04 -4.26 -30.80
C ARG A 14 -51.74 -3.44 -30.90
N ILE A 15 -51.85 -2.13 -31.07
CA ILE A 15 -50.69 -1.23 -31.08
C ILE A 15 -50.02 -1.22 -29.71
N ALA A 16 -50.78 -1.08 -28.62
CA ALA A 16 -50.23 -1.13 -27.27
C ALA A 16 -49.53 -2.47 -26.96
N ALA A 17 -50.13 -3.60 -27.33
CA ALA A 17 -49.52 -4.92 -27.14
C ALA A 17 -48.21 -5.09 -27.95
N ALA A 18 -48.18 -4.62 -29.20
CA ALA A 18 -46.97 -4.65 -30.03
C ALA A 18 -45.88 -3.74 -29.47
N SER A 19 -46.23 -2.55 -28.98
CA SER A 19 -45.29 -1.64 -28.32
C SER A 19 -44.71 -2.24 -27.03
N VAL A 20 -45.55 -2.87 -26.19
CA VAL A 20 -45.09 -3.54 -24.97
C VAL A 20 -44.17 -4.72 -25.31
N ALA A 21 -44.54 -5.57 -26.28
CA ALA A 21 -43.69 -6.68 -26.72
C ALA A 21 -42.35 -6.19 -27.27
N GLY A 22 -42.35 -5.12 -28.08
CA GLY A 22 -41.13 -4.49 -28.59
C GLY A 22 -40.24 -3.95 -27.46
N LEU A 23 -40.82 -3.30 -26.45
CA LEU A 23 -40.09 -2.83 -25.27
C LEU A 23 -39.50 -3.98 -24.44
N VAL A 24 -40.25 -5.07 -24.26
CA VAL A 24 -39.76 -6.26 -23.55
C VAL A 24 -38.59 -6.91 -24.29
N VAL A 25 -38.68 -7.05 -25.60
CA VAL A 25 -37.58 -7.59 -26.43
C VAL A 25 -36.35 -6.68 -26.33
N LEU A 26 -36.53 -5.36 -26.48
CA LEU A 26 -35.44 -4.40 -26.39
C LEU A 26 -34.78 -4.41 -25.00
N ALA A 27 -35.57 -4.44 -23.93
CA ALA A 27 -35.06 -4.58 -22.57
C ALA A 27 -34.27 -5.89 -22.39
N GLY A 28 -34.78 -7.01 -22.92
CA GLY A 28 -34.08 -8.29 -22.91
C GLY A 28 -32.75 -8.24 -23.66
N SER A 29 -32.72 -7.66 -24.87
CA SER A 29 -31.48 -7.47 -25.64
C SER A 29 -30.48 -6.56 -24.93
N CYS A 30 -30.93 -5.47 -24.29
CA CYS A 30 -30.08 -4.60 -23.48
C CYS A 30 -29.48 -5.35 -22.28
N LEU A 31 -30.28 -6.18 -21.58
CA LEU A 31 -29.80 -6.98 -20.46
C LEU A 31 -28.76 -8.02 -20.90
N LEU A 32 -28.99 -8.72 -22.00
CA LEU A 32 -28.02 -9.65 -22.57
C LEU A 32 -26.72 -8.96 -23.01
N GLY A 33 -26.84 -7.77 -23.63
CA GLY A 33 -25.70 -6.94 -24.00
C GLY A 33 -24.89 -6.48 -22.78
N ALA A 34 -25.57 -6.03 -21.73
CA ALA A 34 -24.94 -5.62 -20.47
C ALA A 34 -24.26 -6.80 -19.77
N GLU A 35 -24.90 -7.98 -19.74
CA GLU A 35 -24.34 -9.22 -19.20
C GLU A 35 -23.08 -9.64 -19.97
N ALA A 36 -23.13 -9.68 -21.30
CA ALA A 36 -21.98 -10.03 -22.12
C ALA A 36 -20.83 -9.02 -21.97
N TRP A 37 -21.15 -7.73 -21.82
CA TRP A 37 -20.16 -6.70 -21.52
C TRP A 37 -19.53 -6.92 -20.15
N PHE A 38 -20.33 -7.19 -19.11
CA PHE A 38 -19.87 -7.42 -17.76
C PHE A 38 -18.95 -8.65 -17.66
N GLN A 39 -19.36 -9.77 -18.24
CA GLN A 39 -18.56 -10.98 -18.32
C GLN A 39 -17.20 -10.72 -18.98
N ARG A 40 -17.18 -9.97 -20.09
CA ARG A 40 -15.95 -9.68 -20.84
C ARG A 40 -15.04 -8.66 -20.16
N LYS A 41 -15.61 -7.64 -19.52
CA LYS A 41 -14.85 -6.49 -19.00
C LYS A 41 -14.50 -6.60 -17.52
N ILE A 42 -15.26 -7.37 -16.75
CA ILE A 42 -15.10 -7.48 -15.30
C ILE A 42 -14.76 -8.92 -14.90
N GLU A 43 -15.63 -9.89 -15.21
CA GLU A 43 -15.43 -11.27 -14.71
C GLU A 43 -14.29 -12.01 -15.38
N GLY A 44 -14.14 -11.88 -16.70
CA GLY A 44 -13.05 -12.47 -17.46
C GLY A 44 -11.68 -12.03 -16.92
N PRO A 45 -11.40 -10.72 -16.81
CA PRO A 45 -10.18 -10.22 -16.21
C PRO A 45 -9.98 -10.61 -14.73
N LEU A 46 -11.04 -10.67 -13.93
CA LEU A 46 -10.95 -11.11 -12.54
C LEU A 46 -10.60 -12.60 -12.44
N ARG A 47 -11.22 -13.45 -13.27
CA ARG A 47 -10.90 -14.87 -13.38
C ARG A 47 -9.46 -15.09 -13.82
N LEU A 48 -9.02 -14.38 -14.87
CA LEU A 48 -7.62 -14.44 -15.33
C LEU A 48 -6.64 -14.00 -14.24
N HIS A 49 -7.00 -12.99 -13.43
CA HIS A 49 -6.20 -12.56 -12.29
C HIS A 49 -6.13 -13.65 -11.21
N SER A 50 -7.26 -14.25 -10.84
CA SER A 50 -7.30 -15.38 -9.91
C SER A 50 -6.48 -16.56 -10.41
N GLU A 51 -6.60 -16.94 -11.68
CA GLU A 51 -5.80 -18.00 -12.31
C GLU A 51 -4.31 -17.66 -12.28
N ALA A 52 -3.95 -16.39 -12.53
CA ALA A 52 -2.57 -15.92 -12.46
C ALA A 52 -2.03 -16.01 -11.02
N LEU A 53 -2.79 -15.64 -10.00
CA LEU A 53 -2.39 -15.78 -8.60
C LEU A 53 -2.16 -17.26 -8.25
N THR A 54 -3.11 -18.14 -8.60
CA THR A 54 -2.98 -19.59 -8.38
C THR A 54 -1.72 -20.15 -9.06
N ALA A 55 -1.44 -19.75 -10.30
CA ALA A 55 -0.27 -20.22 -11.05
C ALA A 55 1.07 -19.69 -10.49
N ASN A 56 1.06 -18.61 -9.70
CA ASN A 56 2.27 -17.92 -9.25
C ASN A 56 2.50 -17.99 -7.73
N VAL A 57 1.61 -18.61 -6.95
CA VAL A 57 1.75 -18.68 -5.48
C VAL A 57 3.03 -19.41 -5.04
N GLU A 58 3.44 -20.46 -5.75
CA GLU A 58 4.68 -21.18 -5.44
C GLU A 58 5.92 -20.31 -5.71
N ALA A 59 5.91 -19.55 -6.81
CA ALA A 59 6.97 -18.60 -7.12
C ALA A 59 7.03 -17.49 -6.06
N TYR A 60 5.88 -16.98 -5.61
CA TYR A 60 5.81 -16.02 -4.51
C TYR A 60 6.42 -16.59 -3.23
N CYS A 61 6.03 -17.80 -2.84
CA CYS A 61 6.58 -18.47 -1.66
C CYS A 61 8.09 -18.73 -1.76
N ALA A 62 8.60 -19.08 -2.95
CA ALA A 62 10.03 -19.22 -3.18
C ALA A 62 10.77 -17.89 -3.02
N GLN A 63 10.16 -16.77 -3.45
CA GLN A 63 10.74 -15.44 -3.27
C GLN A 63 10.74 -15.03 -1.79
N GLU A 64 9.66 -15.28 -1.03
CA GLU A 64 9.59 -15.05 0.43
C GLU A 64 10.62 -15.86 1.18
N ALA A 65 10.76 -17.16 0.87
CA ALA A 65 11.76 -18.03 1.48
C ALA A 65 13.19 -17.50 1.24
N ALA A 66 13.50 -17.07 0.01
CA ALA A 66 14.79 -16.50 -0.34
C ALA A 66 15.05 -15.11 0.29
N LEU A 67 13.99 -14.35 0.60
CA LEU A 67 14.13 -13.13 1.40
C LEU A 67 14.42 -13.48 2.87
N GLY A 68 13.70 -14.47 3.43
CA GLY A 68 13.84 -14.89 4.83
C GLY A 68 15.13 -15.61 5.19
N THR A 69 15.93 -16.04 4.20
CA THR A 69 17.28 -16.58 4.45
C THR A 69 18.33 -15.51 4.75
N ASP A 70 18.03 -14.23 4.53
CA ASP A 70 19.00 -13.14 4.58
C ASP A 70 18.93 -12.35 5.92
N PRO A 71 20.03 -12.23 6.70
CA PRO A 71 20.03 -11.71 8.08
C PRO A 71 19.60 -10.26 8.31
N TRP A 72 19.28 -9.47 7.29
CA TRP A 72 19.14 -8.00 7.38
C TRP A 72 18.13 -7.50 8.41
N PHE A 73 17.15 -8.32 8.78
CA PHE A 73 16.10 -7.95 9.72
C PHE A 73 15.99 -8.89 10.94
N HIS A 74 16.95 -9.80 11.13
CA HIS A 74 16.86 -10.89 12.13
C HIS A 74 17.59 -10.65 13.46
N GLU A 75 18.13 -9.44 13.67
CA GLU A 75 18.70 -9.07 14.97
C GLU A 75 17.63 -9.11 16.08
N GLY A 76 17.95 -9.76 17.19
CA GLY A 76 17.12 -9.72 18.39
C GLY A 76 17.02 -8.28 18.90
N ARG A 77 15.79 -7.78 19.04
CA ARG A 77 15.53 -6.41 19.48
C ARG A 77 14.72 -6.44 20.77
N THR A 78 14.91 -5.41 21.60
CA THR A 78 14.12 -5.23 22.80
C THR A 78 12.70 -4.88 22.41
N GLU A 79 11.73 -5.56 22.99
CA GLU A 79 10.32 -5.28 22.73
C GLU A 79 9.98 -3.84 23.14
N GLY A 80 9.42 -3.07 22.21
CA GLY A 80 9.04 -1.69 22.46
C GLY A 80 8.39 -1.04 21.24
N ASP A 81 7.37 -0.22 21.49
CA ASP A 81 6.69 0.55 20.46
C ASP A 81 7.20 2.00 20.35
N ALA A 82 7.80 2.34 19.21
CA ALA A 82 8.25 3.68 18.86
C ALA A 82 7.10 4.64 18.50
N GLY A 83 5.86 4.14 18.39
CA GLY A 83 4.66 4.91 18.01
C GLY A 83 4.46 6.18 18.84
N LEU A 84 4.56 6.10 20.17
CA LEU A 84 4.40 7.27 21.04
C LEU A 84 5.38 8.41 20.75
N LEU A 85 6.58 8.09 20.24
CA LEU A 85 7.58 9.09 19.88
C LEU A 85 7.38 9.54 18.44
N LEU A 86 7.43 8.61 17.49
CA LEU A 86 7.38 8.92 16.05
C LEU A 86 6.06 9.57 15.66
N ASN A 87 4.93 9.12 16.21
CA ASN A 87 3.62 9.70 15.90
C ASN A 87 3.47 11.12 16.47
N ALA A 88 4.14 11.43 17.59
CA ALA A 88 4.14 12.77 18.17
C ALA A 88 5.13 13.72 17.46
N TRP A 89 6.20 13.20 16.87
CA TRP A 89 7.25 13.99 16.21
C TRP A 89 6.98 14.27 14.73
N LEU A 90 6.23 13.40 14.06
CA LEU A 90 5.95 13.55 12.63
C LEU A 90 4.72 14.43 12.38
N PRO A 91 4.74 15.26 11.33
CA PRO A 91 3.52 15.89 10.87
C PRO A 91 2.60 14.83 10.25
N TRP A 92 1.32 14.91 10.58
CA TRP A 92 0.26 14.05 10.05
C TRP A 92 -0.59 14.87 9.09
N SER A 93 -0.32 14.72 7.80
CA SER A 93 -0.98 15.55 6.79
C SER A 93 -0.79 14.99 5.39
N ARG A 94 -1.73 15.35 4.51
CA ARG A 94 -1.53 15.15 3.07
C ARG A 94 -0.63 16.22 2.46
N ASP A 95 -0.48 17.37 3.11
CA ASP A 95 0.45 18.40 2.69
C ASP A 95 1.85 18.12 3.26
N LEU A 96 2.72 17.58 2.41
CA LEU A 96 4.12 17.24 2.73
C LEU A 96 4.98 18.48 3.05
N LYS A 97 4.41 19.69 2.97
CA LYS A 97 5.07 20.94 3.38
C LYS A 97 4.76 21.33 4.83
N GLN A 98 3.86 20.62 5.50
CA GLN A 98 3.54 20.90 6.88
C GLN A 98 4.77 20.67 7.76
N ALA A 99 5.13 21.68 8.56
CA ALA A 99 6.23 21.58 9.49
C ALA A 99 5.92 20.53 10.58
N PRO A 100 6.95 19.85 11.12
CA PRO A 100 6.79 19.01 12.29
C PRO A 100 6.16 19.78 13.47
N PRO A 101 5.45 19.09 14.38
CA PRO A 101 4.92 19.71 15.59
C PRO A 101 5.99 20.45 16.41
N GLU A 102 5.57 21.47 17.16
CA GLU A 102 6.46 22.22 18.05
C GLU A 102 7.16 21.29 19.04
N GLY A 103 8.47 21.47 19.22
CA GLY A 103 9.30 20.61 20.08
C GLY A 103 9.72 19.27 19.46
N SER A 104 9.30 18.95 18.23
CA SER A 104 9.77 17.77 17.50
C SER A 104 11.28 17.87 17.20
N PRO A 105 12.08 16.82 17.43
CA PRO A 105 13.49 16.78 17.02
C PRO A 105 13.64 16.72 15.49
N LEU A 106 12.54 16.52 14.75
CA LEU A 106 12.56 16.41 13.29
C LEU A 106 12.45 17.75 12.57
N VAL A 107 12.36 18.87 13.31
CA VAL A 107 12.33 20.22 12.74
C VAL A 107 13.67 20.51 12.05
N LEU A 108 13.61 20.74 10.74
CA LEU A 108 14.78 21.04 9.93
C LEU A 108 15.04 22.55 9.84
N PRO A 109 16.31 23.00 9.91
CA PRO A 109 16.70 24.36 9.52
C PRO A 109 16.17 24.71 8.12
N GLU A 110 15.79 25.97 7.90
CA GLU A 110 15.17 26.43 6.65
C GLU A 110 16.01 26.12 5.41
N ALA A 111 17.34 26.30 5.49
CA ALA A 111 18.28 25.97 4.42
C ALA A 111 18.20 24.49 3.96
N LEU A 112 17.84 23.57 4.86
CA LEU A 112 17.74 22.14 4.57
C LEU A 112 16.31 21.70 4.18
N ARG A 113 15.31 22.59 4.29
CA ARG A 113 13.91 22.28 3.95
C ARG A 113 13.68 22.29 2.43
N ASP A 114 14.17 23.32 1.75
CA ASP A 114 13.90 23.54 0.32
C ASP A 114 14.94 22.88 -0.60
N GLU A 115 16.23 22.92 -0.25
CA GLU A 115 17.32 22.37 -1.07
C GLU A 115 17.34 20.83 -1.10
N ALA A 116 16.70 20.17 -0.12
CA ALA A 116 16.68 18.73 -0.01
C ALA A 116 15.55 18.03 -0.78
N LEU A 117 14.58 18.80 -1.30
CA LEU A 117 13.39 18.26 -1.97
C LEU A 117 13.70 17.65 -3.35
N ASP A 118 14.78 18.07 -4.02
CA ASP A 118 15.15 17.58 -5.36
C ASP A 118 16.28 16.54 -5.34
N LEU A 119 16.52 15.91 -4.18
CA LEU A 119 17.58 14.92 -3.97
C LEU A 119 17.16 13.51 -4.40
N THR A 120 16.57 13.39 -5.58
CA THR A 120 16.36 12.10 -6.24
C THR A 120 17.69 11.60 -6.82
N GLN A 121 17.91 10.28 -6.82
CA GLN A 121 19.05 9.62 -7.48
C GLN A 121 20.47 9.99 -6.98
N GLY A 122 20.73 9.91 -5.67
CA GLY A 122 22.10 9.99 -5.14
C GLY A 122 22.77 11.37 -5.15
N ARG A 123 22.14 12.41 -5.74
CA ARG A 123 22.64 13.80 -5.73
C ARG A 123 22.93 14.36 -4.34
N TRP A 124 22.28 13.82 -3.31
CA TRP A 124 22.52 14.19 -1.91
C TRP A 124 23.92 13.84 -1.41
N LEU A 125 24.58 12.86 -2.02
CA LEU A 125 25.93 12.42 -1.66
C LEU A 125 26.98 13.49 -2.01
N THR A 126 26.74 14.26 -3.06
CA THR A 126 27.64 15.31 -3.57
C THR A 126 27.17 16.72 -3.23
N ALA A 127 25.99 16.86 -2.63
CA ALA A 127 25.43 18.16 -2.26
C ALA A 127 26.25 18.81 -1.11
N ASN A 128 26.49 20.12 -1.23
CA ASN A 128 27.18 20.90 -0.21
C ASN A 128 26.22 21.32 0.92
N LEU A 129 25.67 20.33 1.62
CA LEU A 129 24.73 20.54 2.73
C LEU A 129 25.47 20.57 4.06
N ASP A 130 25.28 21.58 4.90
CA ASP A 130 25.79 21.54 6.28
C ASP A 130 24.84 20.73 7.18
N VAL A 131 25.25 19.49 7.49
CA VAL A 131 24.51 18.57 8.39
C VAL A 131 25.15 18.48 9.78
N SER A 132 26.21 19.24 10.05
CA SER A 132 26.97 19.15 11.31
C SER A 132 26.20 19.63 12.54
N ARG A 133 25.17 20.46 12.33
CA ARG A 133 24.33 21.05 13.38
C ARG A 133 23.05 20.25 13.65
N LEU A 134 22.81 19.17 12.91
CA LEU A 134 21.63 18.33 13.10
C LEU A 134 21.82 17.40 14.30
N ASP A 135 20.80 17.29 15.13
CA ASP A 135 20.77 16.34 16.24
C ASP A 135 20.22 14.99 15.76
N PHE A 136 21.07 13.95 15.84
CA PHE A 136 20.71 12.58 15.48
C PHE A 136 20.45 11.68 16.70
N ASP A 137 20.48 12.22 17.92
CA ASP A 137 20.25 11.45 19.16
C ASP A 137 18.88 10.79 19.16
N TRP A 138 17.89 11.38 18.50
CA TRP A 138 16.56 10.76 18.36
C TRP A 138 16.64 9.42 17.63
N MET A 139 17.50 9.26 16.61
CA MET A 139 17.69 7.98 15.92
C MET A 139 18.37 6.94 16.82
N VAL A 140 19.27 7.38 17.70
CA VAL A 140 19.87 6.51 18.73
C VAL A 140 18.80 6.02 19.70
N ARG A 141 17.90 6.90 20.15
CA ARG A 141 16.78 6.51 21.04
C ARG A 141 15.87 5.48 20.39
N LEU A 142 15.68 5.54 19.07
CA LEU A 142 14.85 4.58 18.36
C LEU A 142 15.37 3.14 18.44
N LEU A 143 16.68 2.94 18.62
CA LEU A 143 17.29 1.61 18.74
C LEU A 143 16.72 0.77 19.90
N ALA A 144 16.04 1.40 20.86
CA ALA A 144 15.40 0.74 22.00
C ALA A 144 14.04 0.09 21.69
N TYR A 145 13.51 0.26 20.47
CA TYR A 145 12.19 -0.19 20.07
C TYR A 145 12.28 -1.23 18.95
N ASP A 146 11.24 -2.04 18.78
CA ASP A 146 11.20 -3.08 17.75
C ASP A 146 10.01 -2.96 16.78
N ARG A 147 9.05 -2.09 17.08
CA ARG A 147 7.89 -1.82 16.23
C ARG A 147 7.52 -0.34 16.24
N TRP A 148 6.72 0.05 15.26
CA TRP A 148 6.12 1.37 15.19
C TRP A 148 4.63 1.22 14.90
N ASP A 149 3.81 1.23 15.96
CA ASP A 149 2.37 1.18 15.80
C ASP A 149 1.82 2.56 15.40
N LEU A 150 1.21 2.64 14.22
CA LEU A 150 0.61 3.86 13.70
C LEU A 150 -0.65 4.29 14.45
N PHE A 151 -1.23 3.45 15.32
CA PHE A 151 -2.41 3.76 16.12
C PHE A 151 -2.07 4.19 17.55
N ASN A 152 -0.82 4.08 17.98
CA ASN A 152 -0.44 4.45 19.34
C ASN A 152 -0.06 5.93 19.43
N GLY A 153 -0.89 6.77 20.03
CA GLY A 153 -0.62 8.21 20.20
C GLY A 153 -0.67 9.04 18.91
N SER A 154 -1.39 8.57 17.89
CA SER A 154 -1.55 9.25 16.60
C SER A 154 -2.95 9.81 16.38
N PRO A 155 -3.19 10.65 15.35
CA PRO A 155 -4.54 11.00 14.91
C PRO A 155 -5.41 9.80 14.55
N LEU A 156 -4.84 8.67 14.10
CA LEU A 156 -5.59 7.44 13.81
C LEU A 156 -6.18 6.79 15.08
N SER A 157 -5.61 7.09 16.25
CA SER A 157 -6.10 6.59 17.54
C SER A 157 -7.45 7.18 17.95
N GLN A 158 -7.83 8.34 17.40
CA GLN A 158 -9.04 9.06 17.78
C GLN A 158 -10.30 8.24 17.47
N GLU A 159 -11.28 8.25 18.38
CA GLU A 159 -12.55 7.53 18.20
C GLU A 159 -13.24 7.93 16.89
N GLY A 160 -13.51 6.97 16.02
CA GLY A 160 -14.16 7.22 14.74
C GLY A 160 -13.67 6.33 13.61
N ARG A 161 -14.33 6.46 12.46
CA ARG A 161 -13.90 5.83 11.22
C ARG A 161 -12.75 6.62 10.61
N PHE A 162 -11.81 5.92 10.00
CA PHE A 162 -10.66 6.55 9.33
C PHE A 162 -10.46 5.98 7.94
N ASN A 163 -9.88 6.80 7.07
CA ASN A 163 -9.52 6.39 5.73
C ASN A 163 -8.06 5.95 5.72
N TRP A 164 -7.77 4.68 5.52
CA TRP A 164 -6.38 4.17 5.56
C TRP A 164 -5.49 4.75 4.45
N VAL A 165 -6.07 5.04 3.27
CA VAL A 165 -5.30 5.54 2.11
C VAL A 165 -5.35 7.05 1.99
N ALA A 166 -6.51 7.65 2.28
CA ALA A 166 -6.70 9.08 2.17
C ALA A 166 -6.70 9.77 3.55
N GLY A 167 -6.44 9.06 4.64
CA GLY A 167 -6.34 9.67 5.96
C GLY A 167 -5.16 10.62 6.06
N GLU A 168 -5.04 11.25 7.22
CA GLU A 168 -3.77 11.82 7.62
C GLU A 168 -2.77 10.68 7.79
N ILE A 169 -1.66 10.75 7.07
CA ILE A 169 -0.54 9.82 7.17
C ILE A 169 0.67 10.57 7.71
N PRO A 170 1.58 9.90 8.45
CA PRO A 170 2.80 10.56 8.88
C PRO A 170 3.68 10.90 7.67
N ASP A 171 4.39 12.03 7.70
CA ASP A 171 5.32 12.40 6.63
C ASP A 171 6.55 11.46 6.58
N LEU A 172 6.39 10.35 5.87
CA LEU A 172 7.44 9.37 5.63
C LEU A 172 8.60 9.93 4.79
N PHE A 173 8.38 11.00 4.01
CA PHE A 173 9.45 11.63 3.21
C PHE A 173 10.40 12.45 4.10
N LEU A 174 9.92 13.00 5.21
CA LEU A 174 10.77 13.62 6.21
C LEU A 174 11.77 12.60 6.80
N LEU A 175 11.32 11.38 7.10
CA LEU A 175 12.19 10.31 7.59
C LEU A 175 13.26 9.91 6.55
N GLN A 176 12.90 9.85 5.26
CA GLN A 176 13.89 9.62 4.19
C GLN A 176 14.93 10.73 4.10
N ARG A 177 14.52 11.99 4.28
CA ARG A 177 15.44 13.14 4.30
C ARG A 177 16.42 13.02 5.46
N TRP A 178 15.92 12.75 6.66
CA TRP A 178 16.75 12.52 7.84
C TRP A 178 17.74 11.36 7.68
N ALA A 179 17.32 10.26 7.06
CA ALA A 179 18.22 9.14 6.78
C ALA A 179 19.37 9.53 5.84
N LYS A 180 19.10 10.30 4.78
CA LYS A 180 20.16 10.85 3.89
C LYS A 180 21.12 11.74 4.68
N PHE A 181 20.60 12.64 5.51
CA PHE A 181 21.43 13.51 6.36
C PHE A 181 22.28 12.71 7.34
N ARG A 182 21.71 11.66 7.95
CA ARG A 182 22.42 10.82 8.90
C ARG A 182 23.57 10.06 8.26
N MET A 183 23.35 9.50 7.07
CA MET A 183 24.40 8.84 6.29
C MET A 183 25.48 9.83 5.86
N LEU A 184 25.08 11.01 5.36
CA LEU A 184 26.02 12.07 4.97
C LEU A 184 26.89 12.51 6.15
N HIS A 185 26.27 12.72 7.31
CA HIS A 185 26.97 13.05 8.55
C HIS A 185 27.97 11.97 8.93
N GLY A 186 27.53 10.70 9.01
CA GLY A 186 28.39 9.57 9.37
C GLY A 186 29.60 9.42 8.45
N MET A 187 29.41 9.52 7.14
CA MET A 187 30.52 9.46 6.17
C MET A 187 31.53 10.60 6.36
N ARG A 188 31.06 11.82 6.70
CA ARG A 188 31.92 12.99 6.89
C ARG A 188 32.65 13.00 8.23
N THR A 189 32.03 12.44 9.26
CA THR A 189 32.63 12.38 10.61
C THR A 189 33.40 11.10 10.86
N GLY A 190 33.50 10.18 9.89
CA GLY A 190 34.21 8.90 10.06
C GLY A 190 33.43 7.85 10.86
N HIS A 191 32.12 8.02 11.00
CA HIS A 191 31.20 7.09 11.70
C HIS A 191 30.08 6.57 10.77
N PRO A 192 30.40 5.97 9.60
CA PRO A 192 29.40 5.51 8.64
C PRO A 192 28.67 4.24 9.10
N VAL A 193 29.32 3.36 9.88
CA VAL A 193 28.74 2.10 10.36
C VAL A 193 27.61 2.38 11.35
N GLU A 194 27.84 3.28 12.30
CA GLU A 194 26.85 3.71 13.28
C GLU A 194 25.68 4.45 12.60
N ALA A 195 25.95 5.18 11.52
CA ALA A 195 24.93 5.80 10.70
C ALA A 195 24.04 4.75 10.02
N ALA A 196 24.68 3.77 9.38
CA ALA A 196 24.01 2.66 8.70
C ALA A 196 23.14 1.87 9.67
N GLN A 197 23.64 1.56 10.87
CA GLN A 197 22.87 0.88 11.92
C GLN A 197 21.57 1.64 12.26
N GLN A 198 21.66 2.96 12.45
CA GLN A 198 20.51 3.80 12.79
C GLN A 198 19.50 3.90 11.63
N VAL A 199 19.98 4.06 10.40
CA VAL A 199 19.10 4.10 9.21
C VAL A 199 18.43 2.75 8.98
N ARG A 200 19.17 1.64 9.12
CA ARG A 200 18.63 0.28 9.00
C ARG A 200 17.62 -0.03 10.08
N HIS A 201 17.84 0.45 11.30
CA HIS A 201 16.87 0.31 12.37
C HIS A 201 15.59 1.13 12.10
N LEU A 202 15.71 2.34 11.56
CA LEU A 202 14.55 3.10 11.10
C LEU A 202 13.80 2.38 9.96
N ALA A 203 14.52 1.71 9.06
CA ALA A 203 13.92 0.88 8.02
C ALA A 203 13.13 -0.30 8.62
N TRP A 204 13.68 -0.94 9.66
CA TRP A 204 12.97 -1.99 10.40
C TRP A 204 11.70 -1.47 11.05
N LEU A 205 11.76 -0.37 11.81
CA LEU A 205 10.57 0.23 12.43
C LEU A 205 9.51 0.59 11.38
N SER A 206 9.94 1.14 10.25
CA SER A 206 9.04 1.46 9.12
C SER A 206 8.36 0.22 8.56
N LEU A 207 9.11 -0.88 8.38
CA LEU A 207 8.56 -2.17 7.95
C LEU A 207 7.56 -2.72 8.97
N ARG A 208 7.83 -2.55 10.27
CA ARG A 208 6.99 -2.99 11.39
C ARG A 208 5.88 -2.00 11.76
N THR A 209 5.54 -1.08 10.86
CA THR A 209 4.22 -0.43 10.86
C THR A 209 3.12 -1.34 10.30
N ASP A 210 3.51 -2.50 9.75
CA ASP A 210 2.63 -3.47 9.11
C ASP A 210 1.74 -2.83 8.01
N SER A 211 2.28 -1.81 7.33
CA SER A 211 1.62 -1.08 6.24
C SER A 211 2.44 -1.11 4.95
N LEU A 212 1.77 -1.02 3.79
CA LEU A 212 2.48 -0.94 2.50
C LEU A 212 3.34 0.33 2.40
N ALA A 213 2.86 1.45 2.96
CA ALA A 213 3.59 2.71 2.97
C ALA A 213 4.89 2.61 3.79
N GLY A 214 4.82 2.01 4.99
CA GLY A 214 6.00 1.77 5.83
C GLY A 214 6.97 0.76 5.22
N GLY A 215 6.47 -0.31 4.60
CA GLY A 215 7.31 -1.23 3.84
C GLY A 215 8.05 -0.55 2.67
N SER A 216 7.36 0.33 1.94
CA SER A 216 7.96 1.11 0.85
C SER A 216 9.02 2.08 1.37
N LEU A 217 8.78 2.72 2.52
CA LEU A 217 9.79 3.53 3.20
C LEU A 217 11.01 2.68 3.59
N ALA A 218 10.82 1.49 4.16
CA ALA A 218 11.91 0.61 4.55
C ALA A 218 12.84 0.26 3.38
N VAL A 219 12.27 -0.10 2.22
CA VAL A 219 13.00 -0.34 0.97
C VAL A 219 13.84 0.89 0.58
N ASN A 220 13.24 2.08 0.59
CA ASN A 220 13.94 3.32 0.23
C ASN A 220 15.08 3.64 1.21
N LEU A 221 14.90 3.38 2.50
CA LEU A 221 15.93 3.61 3.52
C LEU A 221 17.13 2.67 3.35
N LEU A 222 16.88 1.39 3.02
CA LEU A 222 17.93 0.43 2.68
C LEU A 222 18.68 0.82 1.40
N ASP A 223 17.97 1.35 0.40
CA ASP A 223 18.62 1.88 -0.81
C ASP A 223 19.47 3.13 -0.52
N ILE A 224 19.05 4.01 0.39
CA ILE A 224 19.85 5.15 0.85
C ILE A 224 21.16 4.66 1.50
N GLU A 225 21.07 3.66 2.38
CA GLU A 225 22.25 3.04 3.02
C GLU A 225 23.20 2.47 1.97
N ARG A 226 22.70 1.66 1.04
CA ARG A 226 23.50 1.05 -0.03
C ARG A 226 24.15 2.09 -0.93
N LEU A 227 23.43 3.13 -1.34
CA LEU A 227 23.98 4.21 -2.16
C LEU A 227 25.13 4.95 -1.45
N ALA A 228 25.03 5.13 -0.14
CA ALA A 228 26.10 5.72 0.66
C ALA A 228 27.34 4.82 0.69
N HIS A 229 27.14 3.52 0.93
CA HIS A 229 28.22 2.53 0.89
C HIS A 229 28.92 2.50 -0.47
N ASP A 230 28.15 2.41 -1.56
CA ASP A 230 28.66 2.35 -2.94
C ASP A 230 29.43 3.62 -3.36
N ALA A 231 29.16 4.75 -2.70
CA ALA A 231 29.82 6.02 -2.97
C ALA A 231 31.16 6.19 -2.24
N MET A 232 31.44 5.37 -1.21
CA MET A 232 32.71 5.42 -0.51
C MET A 232 33.82 4.75 -1.31
N ALA A 233 34.98 5.40 -1.42
CA ALA A 233 36.15 4.83 -2.07
C ALA A 233 36.72 3.62 -1.29
N SER A 234 36.50 3.57 0.02
CA SER A 234 36.98 2.50 0.92
C SER A 234 35.99 2.34 2.08
N PRO A 235 34.84 1.66 1.87
CA PRO A 235 33.89 1.41 2.94
C PRO A 235 34.49 0.48 4.01
N PRO A 236 34.16 0.66 5.30
CA PRO A 236 34.55 -0.27 6.36
C PRO A 236 34.11 -1.71 6.06
N ALA A 237 34.98 -2.68 6.35
CA ALA A 237 34.75 -4.09 5.98
C ALA A 237 33.59 -4.75 6.74
N ASP A 238 33.24 -4.23 7.91
CA ASP A 238 32.11 -4.63 8.74
C ASP A 238 30.78 -4.00 8.29
N TRP A 239 30.82 -2.93 7.50
CA TRP A 239 29.63 -2.37 6.88
C TRP A 239 29.23 -3.17 5.64
N THR A 240 28.29 -4.07 5.82
CA THR A 240 27.61 -4.76 4.73
C THR A 240 26.21 -4.15 4.60
N PRO A 241 25.82 -3.52 3.48
CA PRO A 241 24.44 -3.10 3.23
C PRO A 241 23.65 -4.20 2.51
N MET A 242 22.31 -4.13 2.55
CA MET A 242 21.46 -5.05 1.79
C MET A 242 21.78 -4.95 0.28
N PRO A 243 22.01 -6.09 -0.42
CA PRO A 243 22.25 -6.08 -1.86
C PRO A 243 21.05 -5.54 -2.63
N ALA A 244 21.28 -4.80 -3.73
CA ALA A 244 20.22 -4.22 -4.56
C ALA A 244 19.18 -5.25 -5.05
N GLY A 245 19.62 -6.48 -5.35
CA GLY A 245 18.71 -7.56 -5.74
C GLY A 245 17.75 -7.98 -4.63
N GLN A 246 18.15 -7.87 -3.36
CA GLN A 246 17.30 -8.17 -2.21
C GLN A 246 16.34 -7.02 -1.93
N THR A 247 16.78 -5.76 -2.01
CA THR A 247 15.89 -4.60 -1.92
C THR A 247 14.82 -4.63 -3.02
N ALA A 248 15.20 -4.99 -4.25
CA ALA A 248 14.26 -5.18 -5.36
C ALA A 248 13.26 -6.33 -5.09
N ARG A 249 13.73 -7.47 -4.58
CA ARG A 249 12.88 -8.60 -4.17
C ARG A 249 11.89 -8.18 -3.09
N MET A 250 12.37 -7.50 -2.06
CA MET A 250 11.57 -6.95 -0.96
C MET A 250 10.45 -6.06 -1.51
N ASN A 251 10.76 -5.14 -2.42
CA ASN A 251 9.76 -4.30 -3.07
C ASN A 251 8.74 -5.10 -3.91
N THR A 252 9.20 -6.08 -4.70
CA THR A 252 8.32 -6.96 -5.49
C THR A 252 7.36 -7.75 -4.59
N LEU A 253 7.86 -8.25 -3.45
CA LEU A 253 7.06 -8.99 -2.47
C LEU A 253 6.06 -8.09 -1.76
N LEU A 254 6.40 -6.84 -1.44
CA LEU A 254 5.47 -5.88 -0.82
C LEU A 254 4.26 -5.63 -1.72
N LEU A 255 4.51 -5.42 -3.02
CA LEU A 255 3.46 -5.18 -4.02
C LEU A 255 2.65 -6.45 -4.29
N SER A 256 3.31 -7.61 -4.42
CA SER A 256 2.65 -8.89 -4.74
C SER A 256 1.84 -9.43 -3.56
N GLY A 257 2.37 -9.36 -2.33
CA GLY A 257 1.75 -9.89 -1.13
C GLY A 257 0.36 -9.28 -0.88
N ARG A 258 0.21 -7.98 -1.18
CA ARG A 258 -1.10 -7.31 -1.19
C ARG A 258 -2.07 -7.96 -2.17
N LEU A 259 -1.64 -8.28 -3.39
CA LEU A 259 -2.50 -8.91 -4.42
C LEU A 259 -3.00 -10.29 -3.98
N PHE A 260 -2.12 -11.09 -3.38
CA PHE A 260 -2.46 -12.39 -2.80
C PHE A 260 -3.40 -12.31 -1.58
N SER A 261 -3.51 -11.14 -0.95
CA SER A 261 -4.39 -10.94 0.21
C SER A 261 -5.70 -10.23 -0.10
N THR A 262 -5.98 -9.97 -1.38
CA THR A 262 -7.27 -9.40 -1.81
C THR A 262 -8.39 -10.44 -1.82
N LEU A 263 -9.64 -9.98 -1.84
CA LEU A 263 -10.82 -10.84 -2.04
C LEU A 263 -10.88 -11.50 -3.43
N ALA A 264 -10.04 -11.06 -4.38
CA ALA A 264 -9.93 -11.66 -5.70
C ALA A 264 -9.09 -12.95 -5.70
N ALA A 265 -8.25 -13.14 -4.68
CA ALA A 265 -7.44 -14.34 -4.53
C ALA A 265 -8.33 -15.49 -3.99
N PRO A 266 -8.24 -16.71 -4.55
CA PRO A 266 -8.90 -17.87 -3.96
C PRO A 266 -8.49 -18.05 -2.49
N PRO A 267 -9.41 -18.39 -1.56
CA PRO A 267 -9.11 -18.43 -0.13
C PRO A 267 -7.92 -19.33 0.23
N GLU A 268 -7.78 -20.48 -0.43
CA GLU A 268 -6.66 -21.39 -0.25
C GLU A 268 -5.32 -20.82 -0.75
N VAL A 269 -5.32 -20.12 -1.89
CA VAL A 269 -4.14 -19.46 -2.45
C VAL A 269 -3.70 -18.30 -1.55
N ALA A 270 -4.67 -17.49 -1.09
CA ALA A 270 -4.43 -16.38 -0.18
C ALA A 270 -3.84 -16.85 1.16
N ARG A 271 -4.39 -17.95 1.70
CA ARG A 271 -3.88 -18.59 2.92
C ARG A 271 -2.47 -19.14 2.72
N GLN A 272 -2.21 -19.85 1.63
CA GLN A 272 -0.89 -20.37 1.30
C GLN A 272 0.16 -19.26 1.20
N ALA A 273 -0.16 -18.17 0.49
CA ALA A 273 0.72 -17.01 0.38
C ALA A 273 1.05 -16.42 1.77
N ARG A 274 0.04 -16.23 2.63
CA ARG A 274 0.26 -15.73 4.00
C ARG A 274 1.09 -16.67 4.87
N GLN A 275 0.91 -17.99 4.72
CA GLN A 275 1.66 -18.99 5.49
C GLN A 275 3.14 -19.04 5.12
N CYS A 276 3.48 -18.85 3.84
CA CYS A 276 4.88 -18.86 3.40
C CYS A 276 5.57 -17.49 3.53
N ALA A 277 4.81 -16.40 3.68
CA ALA A 277 5.35 -15.07 3.88
C ALA A 277 6.09 -14.93 5.21
N THR A 278 7.15 -14.12 5.20
CA THR A 278 7.83 -13.70 6.43
C THR A 278 6.85 -12.97 7.36
N ALA A 279 7.13 -12.94 8.67
CA ALA A 279 6.19 -12.40 9.66
C ALA A 279 5.75 -10.96 9.33
N ALA A 280 6.70 -10.08 8.98
CA ALA A 280 6.39 -8.70 8.61
C ALA A 280 5.55 -8.61 7.33
N PHE A 281 5.90 -9.36 6.28
CA PHE A 281 5.17 -9.34 5.01
C PHE A 281 3.77 -9.91 5.13
N ARG A 282 3.58 -10.97 5.94
CA ARG A 282 2.26 -11.49 6.28
C ARG A 282 1.40 -10.42 6.95
N CYS A 283 1.94 -9.67 7.91
CA CYS A 283 1.19 -8.62 8.59
C CYS A 283 0.84 -7.46 7.67
N ILE A 284 1.77 -7.00 6.84
CA ILE A 284 1.48 -5.99 5.79
C ILE A 284 0.37 -6.48 4.86
N ALA A 285 0.48 -7.72 4.38
CA ALA A 285 -0.50 -8.29 3.47
C ALA A 285 -1.90 -8.42 4.11
N LEU A 286 -1.96 -8.79 5.39
CA LEU A 286 -3.20 -8.81 6.18
C LEU A 286 -3.79 -7.42 6.38
N THR A 287 -2.99 -6.41 6.72
CA THR A 287 -3.46 -5.02 6.87
C THR A 287 -4.05 -4.48 5.57
N GLU A 288 -3.33 -4.66 4.45
CA GLU A 288 -3.79 -4.18 3.14
C GLU A 288 -5.00 -4.99 2.62
N GLY A 289 -5.04 -6.29 2.92
CA GLY A 289 -6.19 -7.15 2.63
C GLY A 289 -7.43 -6.73 3.43
N ALA A 290 -7.26 -6.50 4.74
CA ALA A 290 -8.29 -5.99 5.64
C ALA A 290 -8.83 -4.64 5.18
N PHE A 291 -7.96 -3.73 4.76
CA PHE A 291 -8.34 -2.44 4.21
C PHE A 291 -9.23 -2.59 2.98
N LEU A 292 -8.77 -3.34 1.99
CA LEU A 292 -9.52 -3.54 0.75
C LEU A 292 -10.85 -4.23 1.02
N ALA A 293 -10.85 -5.28 1.85
CA ALA A 293 -12.06 -5.99 2.22
C ALA A 293 -13.05 -5.09 2.95
N ARG A 294 -12.59 -4.28 3.91
CA ARG A 294 -13.43 -3.32 4.64
C ARG A 294 -14.00 -2.24 3.73
N MET A 295 -13.17 -1.67 2.86
CA MET A 295 -13.60 -0.64 1.92
C MET A 295 -14.81 -1.12 1.09
N VAL A 296 -14.78 -2.36 0.62
CA VAL A 296 -15.76 -2.89 -0.35
C VAL A 296 -16.87 -3.72 0.28
N GLU A 297 -16.85 -3.91 1.59
CA GLU A 297 -17.75 -4.78 2.38
C GLU A 297 -19.24 -4.59 2.09
N PRO A 298 -19.78 -3.36 1.98
CA PRO A 298 -21.22 -3.18 1.74
C PRO A 298 -21.72 -3.81 0.43
N PHE A 299 -20.82 -4.03 -0.52
CA PHE A 299 -21.12 -4.62 -1.81
C PHE A 299 -20.64 -6.08 -1.88
N ALA A 300 -19.41 -6.33 -1.42
CA ALA A 300 -18.70 -7.59 -1.67
C ALA A 300 -18.92 -8.70 -0.65
N ASN A 301 -19.49 -8.42 0.53
CA ASN A 301 -19.65 -9.47 1.53
C ASN A 301 -20.46 -10.67 1.02
N PRO A 302 -21.67 -10.51 0.41
CA PRO A 302 -22.44 -11.67 -0.04
C PRO A 302 -21.78 -12.53 -1.14
N PRO A 303 -21.19 -11.97 -2.23
CA PRO A 303 -20.57 -12.78 -3.27
C PRO A 303 -19.19 -13.34 -2.91
N PHE A 304 -18.55 -12.84 -1.84
CA PHE A 304 -17.20 -13.26 -1.42
C PHE A 304 -17.17 -13.73 0.04
N GLU A 305 -18.28 -14.26 0.56
CA GLU A 305 -18.44 -14.66 1.97
C GLU A 305 -17.30 -15.58 2.44
N ASP A 306 -16.92 -16.58 1.64
CA ASP A 306 -15.82 -17.50 1.96
C ASP A 306 -14.46 -16.78 2.06
N ALA A 307 -14.22 -15.77 1.21
CA ALA A 307 -12.99 -15.00 1.23
C ALA A 307 -12.93 -14.05 2.43
N TYR A 308 -14.06 -13.45 2.82
CA TYR A 308 -14.18 -12.68 4.07
C TYR A 308 -13.94 -13.57 5.29
N ALA A 309 -14.61 -14.72 5.36
CA ALA A 309 -14.45 -15.66 6.46
C ALA A 309 -13.01 -16.16 6.60
N ALA A 310 -12.34 -16.45 5.47
CA ALA A 310 -10.93 -16.82 5.47
C ALA A 310 -10.01 -15.69 5.94
N LEU A 311 -10.25 -14.46 5.49
CA LEU A 311 -9.48 -13.29 5.93
C LEU A 311 -9.68 -13.01 7.43
N ASP A 312 -10.92 -13.01 7.91
CA ASP A 312 -11.24 -12.77 9.32
C ASP A 312 -10.66 -13.87 10.22
N GLN A 313 -10.66 -15.13 9.75
CA GLN A 313 -9.99 -16.24 10.44
C GLN A 313 -8.47 -16.04 10.51
N ASP A 314 -7.84 -15.60 9.42
CA ASP A 314 -6.39 -15.37 9.39
C ASP A 314 -5.99 -14.16 10.24
N LEU A 315 -6.80 -13.09 10.26
CA LEU A 315 -6.63 -11.94 11.16
C LEU A 315 -6.70 -12.36 12.63
N ALA A 316 -7.72 -13.15 13.00
CA ALA A 316 -7.91 -13.63 14.37
C ALA A 316 -6.79 -14.55 14.88
N ARG A 317 -6.04 -15.17 13.97
CA ARG A 317 -4.89 -16.05 14.27
C ARG A 317 -3.54 -15.36 14.10
N SER A 318 -3.52 -14.11 13.65
CA SER A 318 -2.27 -13.44 13.32
C SER A 318 -1.57 -12.93 14.59
N ASP A 319 -0.28 -13.24 14.71
CA ASP A 319 0.59 -12.71 15.77
C ASP A 319 1.25 -11.38 15.31
N CYS A 320 0.46 -10.49 14.69
CA CYS A 320 0.98 -9.21 14.23
C CYS A 320 1.26 -8.29 15.43
N PRO A 321 2.43 -7.63 15.47
CA PRO A 321 2.87 -6.84 16.62
C PRO A 321 2.09 -5.53 16.81
N THR A 322 1.52 -4.99 15.73
CA THR A 322 0.75 -3.75 15.73
C THR A 322 -0.74 -4.07 15.65
N VAL A 323 -1.58 -3.13 16.09
CA VAL A 323 -3.04 -3.26 15.96
C VAL A 323 -3.56 -2.93 14.56
N ALA A 324 -2.68 -2.58 13.61
CA ALA A 324 -3.05 -1.97 12.34
C ALA A 324 -4.07 -2.79 11.54
N ALA A 325 -3.84 -4.08 11.34
CA ALA A 325 -4.75 -4.94 10.59
C ALA A 325 -6.15 -5.02 11.24
N HIS A 326 -6.20 -5.05 12.57
CA HIS A 326 -7.45 -5.10 13.33
C HIS A 326 -8.22 -3.78 13.24
N GLU A 327 -7.56 -2.66 13.51
CA GLU A 327 -8.17 -1.32 13.47
C GLU A 327 -8.67 -0.98 12.06
N VAL A 328 -7.90 -1.32 11.02
CA VAL A 328 -8.30 -1.16 9.62
C VAL A 328 -9.55 -1.99 9.31
N ARG A 329 -9.61 -3.24 9.77
CA ARG A 329 -10.76 -4.13 9.53
C ARG A 329 -12.03 -3.63 10.21
N THR A 330 -11.93 -3.08 11.41
CA THR A 330 -13.08 -2.73 12.26
C THR A 330 -13.55 -1.28 12.06
N ARG A 331 -12.60 -0.34 12.01
CA ARG A 331 -12.85 1.11 11.97
C ARG A 331 -12.53 1.75 10.63
N GLY A 332 -11.91 1.04 9.69
CA GLY A 332 -11.72 1.54 8.34
C GLY A 332 -13.03 1.97 7.69
N VAL A 333 -12.99 3.05 6.91
CA VAL A 333 -14.14 3.50 6.11
C VAL A 333 -14.51 2.49 5.03
N THR A 334 -15.80 2.45 4.72
CA THR A 334 -16.37 1.74 3.58
C THR A 334 -16.61 2.70 2.41
N LEU A 335 -16.87 2.16 1.22
CA LEU A 335 -17.32 2.95 0.08
C LEU A 335 -18.64 3.68 0.31
N LEU A 336 -19.40 3.36 1.37
CA LEU A 336 -20.64 4.06 1.71
C LEU A 336 -20.41 5.27 2.63
N ASP A 337 -19.21 5.41 3.19
CA ASP A 337 -18.92 6.47 4.15
C ASP A 337 -18.55 7.77 3.43
N PRO A 338 -19.09 8.94 3.85
CA PRO A 338 -18.71 10.24 3.31
C PRO A 338 -17.19 10.49 3.36
N GLU A 339 -16.54 10.03 4.42
CA GLU A 339 -15.12 10.17 4.71
C GLU A 339 -14.23 9.31 3.78
N SER A 340 -14.81 8.41 3.00
CA SER A 340 -14.08 7.68 1.95
C SER A 340 -13.57 8.61 0.84
N GLY A 341 -14.20 9.77 0.64
CA GLY A 341 -13.92 10.69 -0.47
C GLY A 341 -14.33 10.16 -1.85
N MET A 342 -14.82 8.92 -1.94
CA MET A 342 -15.17 8.25 -3.20
C MET A 342 -16.62 8.55 -3.63
N LEU A 343 -17.54 8.73 -2.67
CA LEU A 343 -18.95 9.06 -2.97
C LEU A 343 -19.22 10.56 -3.15
N THR A 344 -18.44 11.43 -2.52
CA THR A 344 -18.59 12.89 -2.66
C THR A 344 -18.15 13.38 -4.04
N ALA A 345 -17.36 12.60 -4.77
CA ALA A 345 -16.88 12.94 -6.11
C ALA A 345 -17.95 12.78 -7.23
N THR A 346 -19.11 12.13 -6.98
CA THR A 346 -20.16 12.05 -8.00
C THR A 346 -21.58 12.09 -7.42
N PRO A 347 -22.53 12.84 -8.03
CA PRO A 347 -23.97 12.71 -7.75
C PRO A 347 -24.52 11.31 -8.06
N ARG A 348 -23.69 10.43 -8.63
CA ARG A 348 -23.97 9.03 -9.01
C ARG A 348 -23.72 8.04 -7.85
N GLY A 349 -23.38 8.46 -6.63
CA GLY A 349 -23.24 7.53 -5.51
C GLY A 349 -24.57 7.06 -4.91
N ALA A 350 -25.58 7.94 -4.89
CA ALA A 350 -26.84 7.72 -4.17
C ALA A 350 -27.72 6.61 -4.76
N TRP A 351 -27.59 6.27 -6.05
CA TRP A 351 -28.37 5.16 -6.62
C TRP A 351 -27.87 3.79 -6.16
N LEU A 352 -26.59 3.66 -5.79
CA LEU A 352 -25.99 2.38 -5.37
C LEU A 352 -26.64 1.81 -4.10
N THR A 353 -27.10 2.67 -3.19
CA THR A 353 -27.81 2.27 -1.97
C THR A 353 -29.28 1.87 -2.22
N TRP A 354 -29.85 2.33 -3.35
CA TRP A 354 -31.25 2.09 -3.72
C TRP A 354 -31.45 0.94 -4.71
N VAL A 355 -30.38 0.29 -5.15
CA VAL A 355 -30.47 -0.81 -6.10
C VAL A 355 -31.20 -2.02 -5.49
N PRO A 356 -32.40 -2.37 -5.99
CA PRO A 356 -33.09 -3.57 -5.57
C PRO A 356 -32.50 -4.79 -6.31
N GLY A 357 -32.33 -5.88 -5.58
CA GLY A 357 -32.00 -7.19 -6.14
C GLY A 357 -30.57 -7.66 -5.87
N ARG A 358 -30.45 -8.94 -5.48
CA ARG A 358 -29.16 -9.61 -5.20
C ARG A 358 -28.22 -9.61 -6.41
N TRP A 359 -28.78 -9.74 -7.61
CA TRP A 359 -28.00 -9.80 -8.85
C TRP A 359 -27.17 -8.53 -9.08
N LEU A 360 -27.78 -7.34 -9.05
CA LEU A 360 -27.05 -6.10 -9.35
C LEU A 360 -26.05 -5.72 -8.24
N ARG A 361 -26.35 -6.03 -6.97
CA ARG A 361 -25.39 -5.88 -5.86
C ARG A 361 -24.15 -6.75 -6.05
N SER A 362 -24.34 -8.00 -6.46
CA SER A 362 -23.22 -8.90 -6.80
C SER A 362 -22.38 -8.34 -7.95
N ARG A 363 -22.99 -7.71 -8.96
CA ARG A 363 -22.24 -7.10 -10.09
C ARG A 363 -21.42 -5.89 -9.65
N ILE A 364 -21.98 -5.02 -8.81
CA ILE A 364 -21.27 -3.88 -8.24
C ILE A 364 -20.06 -4.38 -7.42
N ALA A 365 -20.26 -5.40 -6.58
CA ALA A 365 -19.20 -6.01 -5.80
C ALA A 365 -18.03 -6.49 -6.66
N THR A 366 -18.31 -7.32 -7.66
CA THR A 366 -17.28 -7.88 -8.55
C THR A 366 -16.60 -6.76 -9.34
N MET A 367 -17.32 -5.71 -9.74
CA MET A 367 -16.72 -4.53 -10.39
C MET A 367 -15.76 -3.80 -9.45
N VAL A 368 -16.16 -3.58 -8.20
CA VAL A 368 -15.34 -2.89 -7.20
C VAL A 368 -14.08 -3.71 -6.88
N VAL A 369 -14.21 -5.02 -6.66
CA VAL A 369 -13.07 -5.92 -6.47
C VAL A 369 -12.17 -5.92 -7.71
N ALA A 370 -12.74 -5.94 -8.92
CA ALA A 370 -11.97 -5.86 -10.15
C ALA A 370 -11.25 -4.51 -10.35
N ILE A 371 -11.72 -3.40 -9.77
CA ILE A 371 -10.99 -2.11 -9.78
C ILE A 371 -9.75 -2.19 -8.90
N SER A 372 -9.80 -2.97 -7.81
CA SER A 372 -8.65 -3.16 -6.91
C SER A 372 -7.58 -4.10 -7.45
N ARG A 373 -7.79 -4.71 -8.62
CA ARG A 373 -6.81 -5.60 -9.25
C ARG A 373 -5.58 -4.80 -9.69
N GLY A 374 -4.41 -5.31 -9.36
CA GLY A 374 -3.14 -4.84 -9.91
C GLY A 374 -2.57 -5.85 -10.90
N ASP A 375 -1.64 -5.40 -11.73
CA ASP A 375 -0.79 -6.33 -12.49
C ASP A 375 0.16 -7.02 -11.52
N LEU A 376 0.20 -8.36 -11.57
CA LEU A 376 1.16 -9.13 -10.78
C LEU A 376 2.56 -8.86 -11.36
N PRO A 377 3.48 -8.23 -10.61
CA PRO A 377 4.83 -8.01 -11.11
C PRO A 377 5.51 -9.37 -11.34
N PRO A 378 6.45 -9.46 -12.30
CA PRO A 378 7.12 -10.72 -12.61
C PRO A 378 7.93 -11.20 -11.40
N LEU A 379 7.52 -12.32 -10.81
CA LEU A 379 8.17 -12.90 -9.62
C LEU A 379 9.50 -13.61 -9.94
N ALA A 380 9.67 -14.06 -11.19
CA ALA A 380 10.85 -14.79 -11.65
C ALA A 380 11.96 -13.87 -12.22
N GLU A 381 11.64 -12.63 -12.58
CA GLU A 381 12.57 -11.68 -13.20
C GLU A 381 12.68 -10.40 -12.36
N ASN A 382 13.43 -10.45 -11.27
CA ASN A 382 13.87 -9.23 -10.57
C ASN A 382 14.92 -8.50 -11.43
N LYS A 383 14.50 -7.94 -12.58
CA LYS A 383 15.36 -7.04 -13.37
C LYS A 383 15.47 -5.73 -12.59
N MET A 384 16.68 -5.46 -12.08
CA MET A 384 17.01 -4.21 -11.40
C MET A 384 16.62 -3.02 -12.29
N LYS A 385 15.79 -2.11 -11.78
CA LYS A 385 15.44 -0.84 -12.44
C LYS A 385 16.54 0.23 -12.31
N HIS A 386 17.75 -0.13 -11.88
CA HIS A 386 18.79 0.87 -11.72
C HIS A 386 19.46 1.19 -13.06
N PRO A 387 19.63 2.49 -13.38
CA PRO A 387 20.51 2.89 -14.47
C PRO A 387 21.94 2.43 -14.16
N ASP A 388 22.70 2.15 -15.20
CA ASP A 388 24.11 1.82 -15.13
C ASP A 388 24.85 2.75 -14.15
N ARG A 389 25.77 2.18 -13.37
CA ARG A 389 26.67 2.87 -12.42
C ARG A 389 26.94 4.30 -12.87
N LEU A 390 26.87 5.26 -11.93
CA LEU A 390 27.48 6.60 -12.03
C LEU A 390 29.01 6.45 -12.15
N ARG A 391 29.47 5.89 -13.26
CA ARG A 391 30.88 5.79 -13.67
C ARG A 391 31.19 7.08 -14.41
N GLY A 392 31.57 8.10 -13.67
CA GLY A 392 32.10 9.31 -14.28
C GLY A 392 31.97 10.54 -13.41
N GLN A 393 32.77 10.61 -12.34
CA GLN A 393 33.32 11.88 -11.81
C GLN A 393 34.28 11.57 -10.65
N ALA A 394 35.39 10.88 -10.96
CA ALA A 394 36.62 11.03 -10.21
C ALA A 394 37.55 11.88 -11.08
N GLY A 395 37.25 13.18 -11.16
CA GLY A 395 38.23 14.16 -11.62
C GLY A 395 39.21 14.37 -10.47
N THR A 396 40.42 13.85 -10.62
CA THR A 396 41.55 14.15 -9.73
C THR A 396 41.73 15.67 -9.63
N PRO A 397 41.84 16.26 -8.42
CA PRO A 397 42.33 17.62 -8.31
C PRO A 397 43.79 17.60 -8.77
N THR A 398 44.09 18.37 -9.82
CA THR A 398 45.47 18.63 -10.26
C THR A 398 46.08 19.61 -9.24
N PRO A 399 47.34 19.42 -8.81
CA PRO A 399 47.94 20.14 -7.69
C PRO A 399 48.00 21.66 -7.83
#